data_AF-A0A9X1YK52-F1
#
_entry.id   AF-A0A9X1YK52-F1
#
_cell.length_a   1.000
_cell.length_b   1.000
_cell.length_c   1.000
_cell.angle_alpha   90.00
_cell.angle_beta   90.00
_cell.angle_gamma   90.00
#
_symmetry.space_group_name_H-M   'P 1'
#
loop_
_entity.id
_entity.type
_entity.pdbx_description
1 polymer ?
#
loop_
_entity_poly.entity_id
_entity_poly.type
_entity_poly.pdbx_seq_one_letter_code
_entity_poly.pdbx_strand_id
1 'polypeptide(L)'
;MNVFSEVYEKSVEMLKTPQLHADWAGVESGLRELLLPDGPTPSKCAVLDDLRGRLVAAAKKAGGSAAKAAGNEIVRASQAAKPDFQDRAALVKQMKHFYMVAKKGNQSIWVVDQPKSYGEWDFELFDGKSAVDLPALLAQNEEVFGASNRKMMSDALQLARKWSADTEVKLGGKSTAVDAAIRRWFLLEGAADADVASVRTALQAGFRKITAACNSGKIIFSDRPKLRTSGDYDSTYASVNGRDAMPVIYIYQLFLKTGKRNKLGNIPKLWLCALTIVHELSHKLVATEDKRYDYEGLRPSASFPPATALINADSWAYFCGDVLGAVPKSAVKEALS
;
A
#
# COMPACT_ATOMS: atom_id res chain seq x y z
N MET A 1 6.43 15.68 7.61
CA MET A 1 5.70 14.73 6.75
C MET A 1 5.15 13.58 7.56
N ASN A 2 3.86 13.28 7.43
CA ASN A 2 3.16 12.26 8.21
C ASN A 2 2.54 11.14 7.36
N VAL A 3 2.28 11.43 6.08
CA VAL A 3 1.64 10.53 5.11
C VAL A 3 2.37 10.60 3.76
N PHE A 4 2.20 9.58 2.94
CA PHE A 4 2.83 9.46 1.63
C PHE A 4 2.41 10.58 0.68
N SER A 5 1.14 11.01 0.70
CA SER A 5 0.68 12.14 -0.13
C SER A 5 1.55 13.39 0.02
N GLU A 6 1.98 13.75 1.23
CA GLU A 6 2.83 14.92 1.47
C GLU A 6 4.22 14.76 0.81
N VAL A 7 4.79 13.54 0.85
CA VAL A 7 6.06 13.20 0.20
C VAL A 7 5.93 13.25 -1.33
N TYR A 8 4.82 12.71 -1.84
CA TYR A 8 4.52 12.67 -3.25
C TYR A 8 4.31 14.08 -3.82
N GLU A 9 3.53 14.92 -3.13
CA GLU A 9 3.26 16.31 -3.51
C GLU A 9 4.54 17.15 -3.52
N LYS A 10 5.41 17.01 -2.51
CA LYS A 10 6.73 17.68 -2.52
C LYS A 10 7.57 17.22 -3.72
N SER A 11 7.55 15.93 -4.04
CA SER A 11 8.28 15.39 -5.21
C SER A 11 7.77 15.98 -6.52
N VAL A 12 6.44 16.10 -6.67
CA VAL A 12 5.80 16.76 -7.83
C VAL A 12 6.18 18.24 -7.91
N GLU A 13 6.15 18.96 -6.78
CA GLU A 13 6.51 20.38 -6.73
C GLU A 13 7.94 20.63 -7.19
N MET A 14 8.88 19.84 -6.68
CA MET A 14 10.29 19.95 -7.03
C MET A 14 10.55 19.75 -8.52
N LEU A 15 9.80 18.86 -9.18
CA LEU A 15 9.97 18.54 -10.59
C LEU A 15 9.32 19.55 -11.55
N LYS A 16 8.66 20.60 -11.03
CA LYS A 16 8.13 21.69 -11.88
C LYS A 16 9.23 22.48 -12.59
N THR A 17 10.44 22.48 -12.03
CA THR A 17 11.62 23.14 -12.60
C THR A 17 12.81 22.19 -12.58
N PRO A 18 13.80 22.34 -13.48
CA PRO A 18 15.02 21.55 -13.41
C PRO A 18 15.83 21.89 -12.15
N GLN A 19 16.15 20.87 -11.37
CA GLN A 19 16.80 20.94 -10.07
C GLN A 19 18.09 20.10 -10.02
N LEU A 20 18.16 19.00 -10.77
CA LEU A 20 19.31 18.10 -10.78
C LEU A 20 20.48 18.61 -11.65
N HIS A 21 21.65 17.99 -11.50
CA HIS A 21 22.79 18.24 -12.37
C HIS A 21 22.44 17.92 -13.84
N ALA A 22 23.03 18.64 -14.79
CA ALA A 22 22.61 18.61 -16.20
C ALA A 22 22.65 17.23 -16.87
N ASP A 23 23.57 16.35 -16.46
CA ASP A 23 23.66 14.96 -16.95
C ASP A 23 22.54 14.03 -16.43
N TRP A 24 21.74 14.50 -15.46
CA TRP A 24 20.53 13.86 -14.95
C TRP A 24 19.24 14.42 -15.57
N ALA A 25 19.31 15.40 -16.48
CA ALA A 25 18.13 16.05 -17.05
C ALA A 25 17.12 15.09 -17.70
N GLY A 26 17.60 14.01 -18.33
CA GLY A 26 16.74 12.99 -18.92
C GLY A 26 15.93 12.21 -17.87
N VAL A 27 16.56 11.84 -16.76
CA VAL A 27 15.87 11.21 -15.62
C VAL A 27 14.88 12.19 -15.01
N GLU A 28 15.30 13.42 -14.77
CA GLU A 28 14.45 14.45 -14.18
C GLU A 28 13.20 14.73 -15.01
N SER A 29 13.35 14.89 -16.33
CA SER A 29 12.21 15.05 -17.25
C SER A 29 11.29 13.84 -17.22
N GLY A 30 11.85 12.63 -17.24
CA GLY A 30 11.04 11.41 -17.16
C GLY A 30 10.30 11.27 -15.82
N LEU A 31 10.92 11.69 -14.70
CA LEU A 31 10.28 11.72 -13.38
C LEU A 31 9.14 12.74 -13.34
N ARG A 32 9.33 13.92 -13.94
CA ARG A 32 8.27 14.93 -14.08
C ARG A 32 7.07 14.38 -14.85
N GLU A 33 7.31 13.62 -15.91
CA GLU A 33 6.23 12.99 -16.70
C GLU A 33 5.61 11.78 -15.99
N LEU A 34 6.36 11.12 -15.10
CA LEU A 34 5.89 10.01 -14.27
C LEU A 34 4.97 10.49 -13.15
N LEU A 35 5.36 11.54 -12.41
CA LEU A 35 4.63 12.01 -11.24
C LEU A 35 3.58 13.06 -11.63
N LEU A 36 2.33 12.62 -11.83
CA LEU A 36 1.22 13.51 -12.11
C LEU A 36 0.52 13.93 -10.80
N PRO A 37 -0.20 15.06 -10.76
CA PRO A 37 -0.86 15.54 -9.54
C PRO A 37 -1.81 14.53 -8.88
N ASP A 38 -2.37 13.62 -9.67
CA ASP A 38 -3.37 12.64 -9.25
C ASP A 38 -2.80 11.21 -9.12
N GLY A 39 -1.48 11.05 -9.15
CA GLY A 39 -0.77 9.78 -8.98
C GLY A 39 0.16 9.43 -10.15
N PRO A 40 1.02 8.42 -9.98
CA PRO A 40 2.02 8.06 -10.98
C PRO A 40 1.38 7.48 -12.26
N THR A 41 1.95 7.80 -13.43
CA THR A 41 1.52 7.18 -14.70
C THR A 41 2.37 5.96 -15.08
N PRO A 42 1.74 4.82 -15.44
CA PRO A 42 2.47 3.63 -15.90
C PRO A 42 3.26 3.84 -17.19
N SER A 43 2.89 4.82 -18.02
CA SER A 43 3.54 5.05 -19.33
C SER A 43 4.99 5.55 -19.21
N LYS A 44 5.39 6.03 -18.03
CA LYS A 44 6.72 6.60 -17.77
C LYS A 44 7.50 5.85 -16.70
N CYS A 45 7.03 4.67 -16.28
CA CYS A 45 7.67 3.90 -15.20
C CYS A 45 9.14 3.53 -15.48
N ALA A 46 9.52 3.39 -16.75
CA ALA A 46 10.88 3.03 -17.17
C ALA A 46 11.95 4.03 -16.68
N VAL A 47 11.58 5.27 -16.37
CA VAL A 47 12.52 6.25 -15.80
C VAL A 47 13.05 5.81 -14.43
N LEU A 48 12.27 5.04 -13.66
CA LEU A 48 12.71 4.52 -12.36
C LEU A 48 13.82 3.47 -12.55
N ASP A 49 13.75 2.69 -13.63
CA ASP A 49 14.80 1.72 -13.98
C ASP A 49 16.04 2.42 -14.56
N ASP A 50 15.88 3.49 -15.36
CA ASP A 50 17.01 4.31 -15.82
C ASP A 50 17.74 4.96 -14.65
N LEU A 51 16.99 5.54 -13.70
CA LEU A 51 17.54 6.11 -12.46
C LEU A 51 18.36 5.05 -11.70
N ARG A 52 17.79 3.87 -11.44
CA ARG A 52 18.51 2.79 -10.74
C ARG A 52 19.73 2.31 -11.55
N GLY A 53 19.61 2.21 -12.87
CA GLY A 53 20.69 1.83 -13.79
C GLY A 53 21.87 2.80 -13.75
N ARG A 54 21.60 4.11 -13.74
CA ARG A 54 22.63 5.15 -13.60
C ARG A 54 23.39 5.06 -12.29
N LEU A 55 22.68 4.84 -11.17
CA LEU A 55 23.31 4.65 -9.87
C LEU A 55 24.22 3.40 -9.85
N VAL A 56 23.78 2.31 -10.49
CA VAL A 56 24.60 1.09 -10.64
C VAL A 56 25.82 1.34 -11.54
N ALA A 57 25.67 2.08 -12.63
CA ALA A 57 26.77 2.40 -13.53
C ALA A 57 27.83 3.29 -12.85
N ALA A 58 27.40 4.32 -12.10
CA ALA A 58 28.27 5.14 -11.29
C ALA A 58 29.02 4.32 -10.24
N ALA A 59 28.33 3.38 -9.58
CA ALA A 59 28.93 2.46 -8.63
C ALA A 59 30.01 1.57 -9.25
N LYS A 60 29.76 1.01 -10.44
CA LYS A 60 30.76 0.21 -11.17
C LYS A 60 31.99 1.03 -11.54
N LYS A 61 31.80 2.29 -11.96
CA LYS A 61 32.90 3.18 -12.35
C LYS A 61 33.78 3.59 -11.16
N ALA A 62 33.19 3.85 -10.00
CA ALA A 62 33.92 4.28 -8.81
C ALA A 62 34.78 3.17 -8.18
N GLY A 63 34.37 1.90 -8.35
CA GLY A 63 34.97 0.78 -7.63
C GLY A 63 34.60 0.76 -6.13
N GLY A 64 34.87 -0.36 -5.46
CA GLY A 64 34.58 -0.51 -4.02
C GLY A 64 33.11 -0.75 -3.69
N SER A 65 32.62 -0.17 -2.57
CA SER A 65 31.26 -0.40 -2.09
C SER A 65 30.22 0.27 -2.98
N ALA A 66 29.41 -0.55 -3.68
CA ALA A 66 28.38 -0.05 -4.58
C ALA A 66 27.35 0.88 -3.88
N ALA A 67 27.04 0.59 -2.62
CA ALA A 67 26.12 1.40 -1.82
C ALA A 67 26.67 2.82 -1.55
N LYS A 68 27.94 2.91 -1.14
CA LYS A 68 28.61 4.20 -0.92
C LYS A 68 28.76 4.99 -2.21
N ALA A 69 29.17 4.33 -3.29
CA ALA A 69 29.33 4.97 -4.58
C ALA A 69 28.00 5.52 -5.13
N ALA A 70 26.90 4.76 -4.99
CA ALA A 70 25.58 5.25 -5.33
C ALA A 70 25.15 6.45 -4.45
N GLY A 71 25.47 6.44 -3.14
CA GLY A 71 25.21 7.57 -2.26
C GLY A 71 25.96 8.83 -2.68
N ASN A 72 27.25 8.72 -3.00
CA ASN A 72 28.06 9.82 -3.51
C ASN A 72 27.53 10.35 -4.85
N GLU A 73 27.09 9.47 -5.73
CA GLU A 73 26.49 9.87 -7.01
C GLU A 73 25.19 10.66 -6.82
N ILE A 74 24.35 10.28 -5.85
CA ILE A 74 23.15 11.05 -5.51
C ILE A 74 23.53 12.45 -5.00
N VAL A 75 24.53 12.58 -4.13
CA VAL A 75 25.00 13.90 -3.65
C VAL A 75 25.52 14.75 -4.81
N ARG A 76 26.28 14.16 -5.75
CA ARG A 76 26.75 14.86 -6.96
C ARG A 76 25.58 15.33 -7.83
N ALA A 77 24.63 14.44 -8.14
CA ALA A 77 23.44 14.73 -8.92
C ALA A 77 22.60 15.86 -8.28
N SER A 78 22.61 15.92 -6.96
CA SER A 78 21.87 16.90 -6.16
C SER A 78 22.57 18.26 -6.06
N GLN A 79 23.78 18.42 -6.62
CA GLN A 79 24.52 19.68 -6.64
C GLN A 79 24.77 20.23 -5.23
N ALA A 80 25.56 19.52 -4.42
CA ALA A 80 25.78 19.81 -2.99
C ALA A 80 26.25 21.24 -2.64
N ALA A 81 26.79 22.00 -3.61
CA ALA A 81 27.15 23.40 -3.42
C ALA A 81 25.96 24.37 -3.46
N LYS A 82 24.78 23.92 -3.92
CA LYS A 82 23.56 24.72 -3.97
C LYS A 82 22.74 24.55 -2.68
N PRO A 83 22.05 25.60 -2.22
CA PRO A 83 21.07 25.49 -1.13
C PRO A 83 20.05 24.37 -1.39
N ASP A 84 19.57 23.76 -0.31
CA ASP A 84 18.52 22.73 -0.35
C ASP A 84 18.86 21.49 -1.21
N PHE A 85 20.15 21.14 -1.33
CA PHE A 85 20.56 19.93 -2.05
C PHE A 85 20.05 18.64 -1.40
N GLN A 86 19.72 18.71 -0.11
CA GLN A 86 19.15 17.62 0.66
C GLN A 86 17.78 17.19 0.11
N ASP A 87 16.96 18.16 -0.30
CA ASP A 87 15.67 17.88 -0.93
C ASP A 87 15.86 17.18 -2.29
N ARG A 88 16.83 17.63 -3.10
CA ARG A 88 17.19 16.96 -4.37
C ARG A 88 17.68 15.54 -4.14
N ALA A 89 18.48 15.31 -3.09
CA ALA A 89 18.94 13.99 -2.71
C ALA A 89 17.79 13.10 -2.23
N ALA A 90 16.86 13.66 -1.44
CA ALA A 90 15.66 12.97 -0.99
C ALA A 90 14.77 12.56 -2.16
N LEU A 91 14.55 13.44 -3.15
CA LEU A 91 13.81 13.11 -4.37
C LEU A 91 14.42 11.91 -5.10
N VAL A 92 15.73 11.94 -5.38
CA VAL A 92 16.41 10.84 -6.09
C VAL A 92 16.35 9.54 -5.27
N LYS A 93 16.51 9.64 -3.95
CA LYS A 93 16.45 8.49 -3.05
C LYS A 93 15.05 7.87 -2.98
N GLN A 94 14.03 8.69 -2.83
CA GLN A 94 12.62 8.28 -2.81
C GLN A 94 12.26 7.59 -4.13
N MET A 95 12.69 8.13 -5.27
CA MET A 95 12.42 7.54 -6.60
C MET A 95 13.21 6.27 -6.86
N LYS A 96 14.42 6.12 -6.29
CA LYS A 96 15.17 4.85 -6.32
C LYS A 96 14.35 3.71 -5.71
N HIS A 97 13.64 4.00 -4.62
CA HIS A 97 12.84 3.05 -3.86
C HIS A 97 11.35 3.04 -4.27
N PHE A 98 11.01 3.70 -5.38
CA PHE A 98 9.68 3.65 -5.98
C PHE A 98 9.64 2.64 -7.13
N TYR A 99 8.62 1.78 -7.12
CA TYR A 99 8.50 0.65 -8.03
C TYR A 99 7.10 0.58 -8.63
N MET A 100 7.03 0.45 -9.96
CA MET A 100 5.87 -0.18 -10.59
C MET A 100 6.12 -1.69 -10.62
N VAL A 101 5.50 -2.42 -9.71
CA VAL A 101 5.75 -3.87 -9.55
C VAL A 101 5.11 -4.66 -10.69
N ALA A 102 3.92 -4.25 -11.13
CA ALA A 102 3.22 -4.89 -12.23
C ALA A 102 2.20 -3.94 -12.86
N LYS A 103 1.91 -4.17 -14.14
CA LYS A 103 0.76 -3.64 -14.86
C LYS A 103 -0.06 -4.80 -15.42
N LYS A 104 -1.36 -4.84 -15.11
CA LYS A 104 -2.28 -5.91 -15.53
C LYS A 104 -3.59 -5.31 -16.03
N GLY A 105 -3.69 -5.14 -17.35
CA GLY A 105 -4.77 -4.36 -17.97
C GLY A 105 -4.69 -2.91 -17.49
N ASN A 106 -5.80 -2.42 -16.92
CA ASN A 106 -5.89 -1.05 -16.38
C ASN A 106 -5.28 -0.89 -14.99
N GLN A 107 -5.04 -2.01 -14.29
CA GLN A 107 -4.46 -1.99 -12.95
C GLN A 107 -2.94 -1.79 -13.03
N SER A 108 -2.42 -0.87 -12.22
CA SER A 108 -0.98 -0.66 -12.03
C SER A 108 -0.68 -0.64 -10.55
N ILE A 109 0.38 -1.33 -10.16
CA ILE A 109 0.66 -1.67 -8.77
C ILE A 109 1.96 -1.00 -8.38
N TRP A 110 1.84 0.02 -7.54
CA TRP A 110 2.96 0.84 -7.12
C TRP A 110 3.35 0.51 -5.69
N VAL A 111 4.66 0.45 -5.44
CA VAL A 111 5.21 0.23 -4.10
C VAL A 111 6.34 1.19 -3.84
N VAL A 112 6.30 1.83 -2.68
CA VAL A 112 7.38 2.64 -2.12
C VAL A 112 8.00 1.83 -1.00
N ASP A 113 9.22 1.35 -1.22
CA ASP A 113 9.89 0.39 -0.35
C ASP A 113 11.16 1.00 0.25
N GLN A 114 10.96 1.81 1.28
CA GLN A 114 12.00 2.61 1.90
C GLN A 114 13.07 1.75 2.61
N PRO A 115 14.30 2.23 2.79
CA PRO A 115 15.31 1.52 3.58
C PRO A 115 14.84 1.25 5.01
N LYS A 116 15.00 0.01 5.49
CA LYS A 116 14.58 -0.46 6.83
C LYS A 116 15.11 0.40 7.97
N SER A 117 16.33 0.92 7.82
CA SER A 117 17.00 1.72 8.85
C SER A 117 16.42 3.12 9.02
N TYR A 118 15.54 3.57 8.11
CA TYR A 118 14.95 4.90 8.20
C TYR A 118 13.78 4.91 9.16
N GLY A 119 13.82 5.83 10.13
CA GLY A 119 12.71 6.14 11.04
C GLY A 119 11.87 7.33 10.58
N GLU A 120 12.18 7.94 9.44
CA GLU A 120 11.52 9.13 8.89
C GLU A 120 11.47 9.05 7.36
N TRP A 121 10.67 9.91 6.74
CA TRP A 121 10.68 10.06 5.27
C TRP A 121 11.97 10.74 4.81
N ASP A 122 12.42 10.44 3.58
CA ASP A 122 13.70 10.92 3.04
C ASP A 122 13.89 12.44 3.18
N PHE A 123 12.85 13.23 2.89
CA PHE A 123 12.89 14.68 2.99
C PHE A 123 13.08 15.20 4.42
N GLU A 124 12.58 14.50 5.42
CA GLU A 124 12.78 14.88 6.83
C GLU A 124 14.14 14.39 7.32
N LEU A 125 14.48 13.15 6.98
CA LEU A 125 15.71 12.50 7.42
C LEU A 125 16.96 13.22 6.92
N PHE A 126 16.90 13.80 5.71
CA PHE A 126 18.02 14.48 5.07
C PHE A 126 18.07 15.97 5.37
N ASP A 127 17.02 16.54 5.97
CA ASP A 127 16.99 17.97 6.29
C ASP A 127 18.17 18.36 7.19
N GLY A 128 18.78 19.51 6.87
CA GLY A 128 19.96 20.03 7.57
C GLY A 128 21.23 19.18 7.50
N LYS A 129 21.26 18.03 6.79
CA LYS A 129 22.47 17.19 6.70
C LYS A 129 23.52 17.83 5.80
N SER A 130 24.79 17.70 6.21
CA SER A 130 25.92 18.19 5.43
C SER A 130 26.22 17.28 4.23
N ALA A 131 26.98 17.79 3.25
CA ALA A 131 27.43 17.01 2.10
C ALA A 131 28.39 15.86 2.51
N VAL A 132 28.97 15.93 3.71
CA VAL A 132 29.85 14.90 4.27
C VAL A 132 29.05 13.78 4.93
N ASP A 133 27.96 14.12 5.64
CA ASP A 133 27.18 13.15 6.41
C ASP A 133 26.13 12.42 5.55
N LEU A 134 25.55 13.13 4.57
CA LEU A 134 24.45 12.62 3.76
C LEU A 134 24.78 11.34 2.96
N PRO A 135 25.98 11.15 2.38
CA PRO A 135 26.32 9.91 1.67
C PRO A 135 26.13 8.63 2.48
N ALA A 136 26.39 8.66 3.79
CA ALA A 136 26.25 7.48 4.65
C ALA A 136 24.78 7.07 4.83
N LEU A 137 23.88 8.04 4.91
CA LEU A 137 22.43 7.81 4.92
C LEU A 137 21.97 7.31 3.56
N LEU A 138 22.37 7.95 2.47
CA LEU A 138 21.97 7.57 1.10
C LEU A 138 22.42 6.16 0.70
N ALA A 139 23.52 5.67 1.29
CA ALA A 139 24.03 4.32 1.10
C ALA A 139 23.13 3.23 1.71
N GLN A 140 22.21 3.56 2.62
CA GLN A 140 21.28 2.60 3.21
C GLN A 140 20.28 2.11 2.17
N ASN A 141 20.37 0.86 1.72
CA ASN A 141 19.55 0.35 0.61
C ASN A 141 18.79 -0.94 0.93
N GLU A 142 18.88 -1.43 2.17
CA GLU A 142 18.15 -2.63 2.56
C GLU A 142 16.67 -2.28 2.75
N GLU A 143 15.82 -2.74 1.86
CA GLU A 143 14.41 -2.35 1.75
C GLU A 143 13.51 -3.18 2.68
N VAL A 144 12.45 -2.57 3.22
CA VAL A 144 11.51 -3.24 4.14
C VAL A 144 10.88 -4.48 3.53
N PHE A 145 10.31 -4.35 2.33
CA PHE A 145 9.54 -5.42 1.71
C PHE A 145 10.46 -6.32 0.89
N GLY A 146 11.32 -5.74 0.06
CA GLY A 146 12.09 -6.48 -0.94
C GLY A 146 11.20 -7.06 -2.06
N ALA A 147 11.84 -7.59 -3.10
CA ALA A 147 11.15 -7.99 -4.33
C ALA A 147 10.05 -9.05 -4.12
N SER A 148 10.27 -10.01 -3.20
CA SER A 148 9.32 -11.08 -2.92
C SER A 148 8.01 -10.56 -2.30
N ASN A 149 8.10 -9.67 -1.29
CA ASN A 149 6.92 -9.10 -0.67
C ASN A 149 6.22 -8.10 -1.60
N ARG A 150 6.97 -7.32 -2.39
CA ARG A 150 6.39 -6.47 -3.44
C ARG A 150 5.55 -7.30 -4.42
N LYS A 151 6.07 -8.45 -4.86
CA LYS A 151 5.31 -9.39 -5.69
C LYS A 151 4.07 -9.93 -4.97
N MET A 152 4.18 -10.28 -3.69
CA MET A 152 3.04 -10.75 -2.90
C MET A 152 1.94 -9.68 -2.78
N MET A 153 2.29 -8.42 -2.52
CA MET A 153 1.33 -7.29 -2.52
C MET A 153 0.63 -7.16 -3.88
N SER A 154 1.38 -7.33 -4.97
CA SER A 154 0.84 -7.32 -6.33
C SER A 154 -0.16 -8.44 -6.59
N ASP A 155 0.16 -9.67 -6.17
CA ASP A 155 -0.74 -10.81 -6.32
C ASP A 155 -1.97 -10.68 -5.40
N ALA A 156 -1.79 -10.16 -4.19
CA ALA A 156 -2.87 -9.91 -3.23
C ALA A 156 -3.84 -8.85 -3.73
N LEU A 157 -3.36 -7.75 -4.33
CA LEU A 157 -4.22 -6.71 -4.89
C LEU A 157 -5.05 -7.22 -6.08
N GLN A 158 -4.50 -8.11 -6.89
CA GLN A 158 -5.28 -8.75 -7.95
C GLN A 158 -6.36 -9.68 -7.39
N LEU A 159 -6.04 -10.43 -6.33
CA LEU A 159 -7.00 -11.29 -5.68
C LEU A 159 -8.11 -10.46 -5.02
N ALA A 160 -7.77 -9.37 -4.33
CA ALA A 160 -8.71 -8.41 -3.76
C ALA A 160 -9.60 -7.77 -4.83
N ARG A 161 -9.03 -7.41 -6.00
CA ARG A 161 -9.81 -6.93 -7.16
C ARG A 161 -10.83 -7.97 -7.61
N LYS A 162 -10.39 -9.22 -7.79
CA LYS A 162 -11.28 -10.32 -8.20
C LYS A 162 -12.38 -10.55 -7.17
N TRP A 163 -12.02 -10.63 -5.89
CA TRP A 163 -12.97 -10.82 -4.81
C TRP A 163 -14.02 -9.72 -4.78
N SER A 164 -13.59 -8.46 -4.80
CA SER A 164 -14.49 -7.31 -4.76
C SER A 164 -15.44 -7.29 -5.98
N ALA A 165 -14.92 -7.57 -7.17
CA ALA A 165 -15.73 -7.60 -8.40
C ALA A 165 -16.75 -8.75 -8.40
N ASP A 166 -16.32 -9.96 -8.02
CA ASP A 166 -17.22 -11.13 -7.97
C ASP A 166 -18.30 -10.94 -6.88
N THR A 167 -17.93 -10.36 -5.73
CA THR A 167 -18.87 -10.00 -4.66
C THR A 167 -19.86 -8.94 -5.13
N GLU A 168 -19.41 -7.88 -5.82
CA GLU A 168 -20.31 -6.87 -6.41
C GLU A 168 -21.34 -7.50 -7.35
N VAL A 169 -20.90 -8.40 -8.25
CA VAL A 169 -21.78 -9.11 -9.19
C VAL A 169 -22.79 -9.97 -8.44
N LYS A 170 -22.34 -10.75 -7.45
CA LYS A 170 -23.24 -11.59 -6.62
C LYS A 170 -24.27 -10.77 -5.85
N LEU A 171 -23.88 -9.61 -5.35
CA LEU A 171 -24.77 -8.69 -4.63
C LEU A 171 -25.84 -8.09 -5.55
N GLY A 172 -25.55 -7.92 -6.84
CA GLY A 172 -26.51 -7.42 -7.83
C GLY A 172 -27.61 -8.40 -8.25
N GLY A 173 -27.46 -9.71 -7.97
CA GLY A 173 -28.46 -10.72 -8.24
C GLY A 173 -29.25 -11.16 -7.00
N LYS A 174 -30.43 -11.77 -7.17
CA LYS A 174 -31.15 -12.43 -6.06
C LYS A 174 -30.58 -13.83 -5.85
N SER A 175 -30.04 -14.11 -4.66
CA SER A 175 -29.44 -15.40 -4.34
C SER A 175 -29.61 -15.71 -2.86
N THR A 176 -30.28 -16.83 -2.56
CA THR A 176 -30.50 -17.32 -1.19
C THR A 176 -29.18 -17.59 -0.46
N ALA A 177 -28.14 -18.04 -1.16
CA ALA A 177 -26.82 -18.24 -0.57
C ALA A 177 -26.15 -16.91 -0.16
N VAL A 178 -26.32 -15.86 -0.96
CA VAL A 178 -25.83 -14.52 -0.63
C VAL A 178 -26.66 -13.91 0.50
N ASP A 179 -27.98 -14.08 0.50
CA ASP A 179 -28.85 -13.63 1.59
C ASP A 179 -28.50 -14.32 2.92
N ALA A 180 -28.19 -15.62 2.88
CA ALA A 180 -27.72 -16.36 4.04
C ALA A 180 -26.37 -15.85 4.56
N ALA A 181 -25.45 -15.46 3.66
CA ALA A 181 -24.19 -14.83 4.05
C ALA A 181 -24.43 -13.44 4.66
N ILE A 182 -25.31 -12.62 4.08
CA ILE A 182 -25.66 -11.30 4.63
C ILE A 182 -26.23 -11.45 6.04
N ARG A 183 -27.17 -12.38 6.23
CA ARG A 183 -27.74 -12.69 7.54
C ARG A 183 -26.68 -13.11 8.55
N ARG A 184 -25.75 -13.97 8.14
CA ARG A 184 -24.65 -14.46 9.00
C ARG A 184 -23.71 -13.34 9.48
N TRP A 185 -23.36 -12.39 8.62
CA TRP A 185 -22.33 -11.39 8.90
C TRP A 185 -22.86 -10.05 9.42
N PHE A 186 -24.12 -9.71 9.15
CA PHE A 186 -24.62 -8.34 9.38
C PHE A 186 -25.96 -8.26 10.11
N LEU A 187 -26.71 -9.35 10.28
CA LEU A 187 -28.05 -9.29 10.87
C LEU A 187 -28.20 -10.24 12.06
N LEU A 188 -29.13 -9.90 12.95
CA LEU A 188 -29.59 -10.80 14.01
C LEU A 188 -30.51 -11.89 13.43
N GLU A 189 -30.65 -12.98 14.17
CA GLU A 189 -31.63 -14.02 13.86
C GLU A 189 -33.05 -13.45 13.80
N GLY A 190 -33.84 -13.90 12.83
CA GLY A 190 -35.22 -13.41 12.62
C GLY A 190 -35.34 -12.07 11.88
N ALA A 191 -34.24 -11.45 11.42
CA ALA A 191 -34.30 -10.21 10.64
C ALA A 191 -35.19 -10.33 9.39
N ALA A 192 -35.87 -9.25 9.01
CA ALA A 192 -36.80 -9.27 7.88
C ALA A 192 -36.05 -9.31 6.53
N ASP A 193 -36.71 -9.75 5.47
CA ASP A 193 -36.11 -9.71 4.12
C ASP A 193 -35.82 -8.27 3.64
N ALA A 194 -36.56 -7.29 4.16
CA ALA A 194 -36.29 -5.88 3.92
C ALA A 194 -34.92 -5.45 4.48
N ASP A 195 -34.52 -5.97 5.65
CA ASP A 195 -33.22 -5.69 6.25
C ASP A 195 -32.09 -6.28 5.41
N VAL A 196 -32.29 -7.51 4.91
CA VAL A 196 -31.34 -8.16 3.98
C VAL A 196 -31.19 -7.35 2.70
N ALA A 197 -32.29 -6.86 2.13
CA ALA A 197 -32.26 -6.04 0.92
C ALA A 197 -31.50 -4.71 1.16
N SER A 198 -31.73 -4.06 2.30
CA SER A 198 -31.02 -2.84 2.68
C SER A 198 -29.51 -3.05 2.80
N VAL A 199 -29.09 -4.08 3.55
CA VAL A 199 -27.66 -4.43 3.70
C VAL A 199 -27.05 -4.81 2.35
N ARG A 200 -27.75 -5.59 1.52
CA ARG A 200 -27.31 -5.95 0.17
C ARG A 200 -27.00 -4.71 -0.67
N THR A 201 -27.88 -3.72 -0.67
CA THR A 201 -27.69 -2.48 -1.43
C THR A 201 -26.48 -1.70 -0.92
N ALA A 202 -26.30 -1.58 0.40
CA ALA A 202 -25.15 -0.91 0.99
C ALA A 202 -23.82 -1.61 0.62
N LEU A 203 -23.76 -2.93 0.77
CA LEU A 203 -22.59 -3.73 0.40
C LEU A 203 -22.29 -3.61 -1.10
N GLN A 204 -23.31 -3.69 -1.96
CA GLN A 204 -23.10 -3.61 -3.41
C GLN A 204 -22.49 -2.27 -3.81
N ALA A 205 -23.02 -1.17 -3.26
CA ALA A 205 -22.51 0.17 -3.52
C ALA A 205 -21.06 0.33 -3.02
N GLY A 206 -20.73 -0.23 -1.85
CA GLY A 206 -19.36 -0.19 -1.31
C GLY A 206 -18.39 -1.05 -2.12
N PHE A 207 -18.73 -2.31 -2.45
CA PHE A 207 -17.87 -3.17 -3.26
C PHE A 207 -17.65 -2.62 -4.67
N ARG A 208 -18.61 -1.91 -5.26
CA ARG A 208 -18.38 -1.17 -6.52
C ARG A 208 -17.23 -0.17 -6.40
N LYS A 209 -17.18 0.60 -5.31
CA LYS A 209 -16.09 1.55 -5.06
C LYS A 209 -14.75 0.83 -4.89
N ILE A 210 -14.73 -0.24 -4.09
CA ILE A 210 -13.52 -1.04 -3.84
C ILE A 210 -13.02 -1.67 -5.15
N THR A 211 -13.91 -2.26 -5.95
CA THR A 211 -13.59 -2.81 -7.29
C THR A 211 -12.97 -1.75 -8.18
N ALA A 212 -13.57 -0.56 -8.26
CA ALA A 212 -13.06 0.54 -9.08
C ALA A 212 -11.65 0.98 -8.64
N ALA A 213 -11.42 1.12 -7.33
CA ALA A 213 -10.10 1.48 -6.79
C ALA A 213 -9.06 0.38 -7.06
N CYS A 214 -9.39 -0.89 -6.78
CA CYS A 214 -8.53 -2.03 -7.09
C CYS A 214 -8.21 -2.13 -8.58
N ASN A 215 -9.14 -1.78 -9.47
CA ASN A 215 -8.92 -1.81 -10.92
C ASN A 215 -8.23 -0.55 -11.47
N SER A 216 -7.93 0.43 -10.62
CA SER A 216 -7.24 1.66 -10.99
C SER A 216 -5.73 1.48 -11.12
N GLY A 217 -5.07 2.46 -11.73
CA GLY A 217 -3.61 2.57 -11.74
C GLY A 217 -3.00 3.29 -10.54
N LYS A 218 -3.77 3.51 -9.46
CA LYS A 218 -3.46 4.52 -8.42
C LYS A 218 -3.29 3.96 -7.01
N ILE A 219 -3.44 2.66 -6.82
CA ILE A 219 -3.16 2.03 -5.52
C ILE A 219 -1.65 2.06 -5.27
N ILE A 220 -1.27 2.56 -4.12
CA ILE A 220 0.12 2.64 -3.68
C ILE A 220 0.27 1.87 -2.39
N PHE A 221 1.20 0.92 -2.35
CA PHE A 221 1.66 0.33 -1.09
C PHE A 221 2.88 1.09 -0.60
N SER A 222 2.91 1.36 0.69
CA SER A 222 4.10 1.87 1.36
C SER A 222 4.11 1.36 2.79
N ASP A 223 5.03 1.80 3.61
CA ASP A 223 4.94 1.72 5.05
C ASP A 223 5.02 3.14 5.64
N ARG A 224 5.07 3.29 6.96
CA ARG A 224 5.25 4.58 7.61
C ARG A 224 6.55 4.54 8.42
N PRO A 225 7.66 5.11 7.91
CA PRO A 225 8.95 5.07 8.58
C PRO A 225 8.89 5.49 10.06
N LYS A 226 8.11 6.53 10.37
CA LYS A 226 7.91 7.04 11.74
C LYS A 226 7.24 6.07 12.69
N LEU A 227 6.46 5.11 12.20
CA LEU A 227 5.82 4.12 13.06
C LEU A 227 6.75 2.95 13.39
N ARG A 228 7.82 2.72 12.61
CA ARG A 228 8.78 1.63 12.85
C ARG A 228 9.44 1.70 14.23
N THR A 229 9.53 2.90 14.79
CA THR A 229 10.12 3.17 16.11
C THR A 229 9.08 3.24 17.23
N SER A 230 7.78 3.23 16.90
CA SER A 230 6.68 3.42 17.84
C SER A 230 6.14 2.13 18.49
N GLY A 231 6.63 0.95 18.08
CA GLY A 231 6.12 -0.35 18.53
C GLY A 231 4.87 -0.81 17.77
N ASP A 232 3.95 0.09 17.41
CA ASP A 232 2.73 -0.21 16.67
C ASP A 232 3.00 -0.96 15.34
N TYR A 233 4.13 -0.64 14.71
CA TYR A 233 4.58 -1.30 13.48
C TYR A 233 4.68 -2.83 13.62
N ASP A 234 5.03 -3.34 14.80
CA ASP A 234 5.23 -4.77 15.04
C ASP A 234 3.92 -5.54 15.24
N SER A 235 2.85 -4.85 15.69
CA SER A 235 1.56 -5.45 16.06
C SER A 235 0.41 -5.13 15.10
N THR A 236 0.66 -4.42 14.00
CA THR A 236 -0.37 -4.04 13.03
C THR A 236 -0.17 -4.78 11.70
N TYR A 237 -1.26 -5.09 10.99
CA TYR A 237 -1.21 -5.64 9.63
C TYR A 237 -0.99 -4.54 8.60
N ALA A 238 -1.93 -3.62 8.53
CA ALA A 238 -1.92 -2.51 7.61
C ALA A 238 -2.69 -1.32 8.21
N SER A 239 -2.72 -0.21 7.47
CA SER A 239 -3.62 0.90 7.74
C SER A 239 -3.80 1.74 6.48
N VAL A 240 -4.85 2.55 6.45
CA VAL A 240 -4.98 3.71 5.57
C VAL A 240 -4.94 5.01 6.36
N ASN A 241 -4.72 6.14 5.69
CA ASN A 241 -4.85 7.46 6.31
C ASN A 241 -5.88 8.32 5.57
N GLY A 242 -6.70 9.04 6.35
CA GLY A 242 -7.67 10.00 5.82
C GLY A 242 -7.01 11.16 5.05
N ARG A 243 -5.78 11.53 5.41
CA ARG A 243 -5.04 12.64 4.76
C ARG A 243 -4.39 12.26 3.43
N ASP A 244 -4.26 10.98 3.10
CA ASP A 244 -3.77 10.60 1.77
C ASP A 244 -4.84 10.87 0.72
N ALA A 245 -4.56 11.71 -0.27
CA ALA A 245 -5.49 11.91 -1.38
C ALA A 245 -5.62 10.65 -2.25
N MET A 246 -4.53 9.90 -2.40
CA MET A 246 -4.49 8.63 -3.11
C MET A 246 -4.90 7.47 -2.19
N PRO A 247 -5.35 6.33 -2.75
CA PRO A 247 -5.61 5.12 -1.96
C PRO A 247 -4.27 4.43 -1.62
N VAL A 248 -3.60 4.96 -0.60
CA VAL A 248 -2.35 4.44 -0.04
C VAL A 248 -2.68 3.42 1.04
N ILE A 249 -2.13 2.22 0.91
CA ILE A 249 -2.22 1.15 1.91
C ILE A 249 -0.85 1.01 2.55
N TYR A 250 -0.75 1.34 3.84
CA TYR A 250 0.47 1.17 4.61
C TYR A 250 0.55 -0.26 5.13
N ILE A 251 1.64 -0.97 4.82
CA ILE A 251 1.86 -2.37 5.21
C ILE A 251 2.88 -2.42 6.35
N TYR A 252 2.58 -3.23 7.37
CA TYR A 252 3.39 -3.36 8.59
C TYR A 252 3.78 -4.81 8.87
N GLN A 253 4.39 -5.04 10.03
CA GLN A 253 5.13 -6.27 10.29
C GLN A 253 4.25 -7.52 10.37
N LEU A 254 3.03 -7.45 10.92
CA LEU A 254 2.16 -8.62 10.96
C LEU A 254 1.76 -9.08 9.56
N PHE A 255 1.47 -8.16 8.64
CA PHE A 255 1.18 -8.53 7.26
C PHE A 255 2.35 -9.26 6.62
N LEU A 256 3.58 -8.80 6.87
CA LEU A 256 4.80 -9.43 6.31
C LEU A 256 5.13 -10.78 6.97
N LYS A 257 4.76 -10.97 8.24
CA LYS A 257 5.08 -12.19 9.02
C LYS A 257 3.97 -13.24 9.02
N THR A 258 2.73 -12.89 8.71
CA THR A 258 1.58 -13.79 8.95
C THR A 258 1.38 -14.78 7.81
N GLY A 259 2.04 -15.94 7.88
CA GLY A 259 1.78 -17.08 7.00
C GLY A 259 2.71 -18.28 7.21
N LYS A 260 2.72 -19.22 6.25
CA LYS A 260 3.45 -20.49 6.40
C LYS A 260 4.95 -20.23 6.33
N ARG A 261 5.69 -20.66 7.35
CA ARG A 261 7.16 -20.72 7.35
C ARG A 261 7.64 -21.70 6.28
N ASN A 262 8.53 -21.26 5.39
CA ASN A 262 9.37 -22.15 4.58
C ASN A 262 10.86 -21.83 4.84
N LYS A 263 11.77 -22.59 4.21
CA LYS A 263 13.23 -22.38 4.37
C LYS A 263 13.73 -21.00 3.89
N LEU A 264 12.87 -20.21 3.23
CA LEU A 264 13.15 -18.86 2.71
C LEU A 264 12.43 -17.75 3.50
N GLY A 265 11.74 -18.07 4.60
CA GLY A 265 11.04 -17.11 5.46
C GLY A 265 9.54 -17.36 5.61
N ASN A 266 8.82 -16.39 6.19
CA ASN A 266 7.36 -16.41 6.26
C ASN A 266 6.81 -15.91 4.93
N ILE A 267 5.96 -16.70 4.25
CA ILE A 267 5.14 -16.19 3.13
C ILE A 267 3.74 -15.98 3.66
N PRO A 268 3.25 -14.72 3.71
CA PRO A 268 1.90 -14.46 4.15
C PRO A 268 0.86 -15.24 3.36
N LYS A 269 -0.21 -15.69 4.03
CA LYS A 269 -1.28 -16.40 3.31
C LYS A 269 -1.93 -15.43 2.33
N LEU A 270 -1.83 -15.69 1.03
CA LEU A 270 -2.31 -14.76 -0.02
C LEU A 270 -3.77 -14.30 0.19
N TRP A 271 -4.64 -15.20 0.66
CA TRP A 271 -6.03 -14.87 0.96
C TRP A 271 -6.17 -13.88 2.13
N LEU A 272 -5.29 -13.96 3.14
CA LEU A 272 -5.27 -13.03 4.26
C LEU A 272 -4.80 -11.65 3.78
N CYS A 273 -3.79 -11.61 2.90
CA CYS A 273 -3.34 -10.36 2.31
C CYS A 273 -4.44 -9.67 1.47
N ALA A 274 -5.20 -10.45 0.70
CA ALA A 274 -6.34 -9.93 -0.05
C ALA A 274 -7.45 -9.44 0.88
N LEU A 275 -7.73 -10.17 1.97
CA LEU A 275 -8.67 -9.77 3.02
C LEU A 275 -8.23 -8.42 3.62
N THR A 276 -6.97 -8.28 4.02
CA THR A 276 -6.42 -7.01 4.53
C THR A 276 -6.61 -5.88 3.53
N ILE A 277 -6.34 -6.09 2.24
CA ILE A 277 -6.55 -5.03 1.23
C ILE A 277 -8.03 -4.61 1.15
N VAL A 278 -8.97 -5.56 1.20
CA VAL A 278 -10.41 -5.25 1.20
C VAL A 278 -10.81 -4.50 2.47
N HIS A 279 -10.31 -4.93 3.64
CA HIS A 279 -10.50 -4.25 4.92
C HIS A 279 -10.04 -2.78 4.83
N GLU A 280 -8.80 -2.55 4.41
CA GLU A 280 -8.20 -1.22 4.33
C GLU A 280 -8.91 -0.31 3.32
N LEU A 281 -9.30 -0.85 2.16
CA LEU A 281 -10.04 -0.09 1.16
C LEU A 281 -11.48 0.20 1.59
N SER A 282 -12.07 -0.63 2.45
CA SER A 282 -13.38 -0.33 3.04
C SER A 282 -13.31 0.92 3.92
N HIS A 283 -12.25 1.08 4.73
CA HIS A 283 -12.03 2.32 5.48
C HIS A 283 -11.93 3.51 4.52
N LYS A 284 -11.07 3.39 3.50
CA LYS A 284 -10.75 4.51 2.62
C LYS A 284 -11.91 4.97 1.75
N LEU A 285 -12.74 4.05 1.28
CA LEU A 285 -13.72 4.30 0.21
C LEU A 285 -15.17 4.25 0.69
N VAL A 286 -15.41 3.60 1.82
CA VAL A 286 -16.73 3.35 2.39
C VAL A 286 -16.85 3.88 3.83
N ALA A 287 -15.76 4.37 4.42
CA ALA A 287 -15.72 4.92 5.78
C ALA A 287 -16.18 3.92 6.84
N THR A 288 -15.83 2.64 6.66
CA THR A 288 -15.90 1.66 7.76
C THR A 288 -14.91 2.03 8.87
N GLU A 289 -15.07 1.42 10.03
CA GLU A 289 -14.26 1.61 11.23
C GLU A 289 -13.82 0.25 11.78
N ASP A 290 -12.78 0.26 12.62
CA ASP A 290 -12.34 -0.89 13.39
C ASP A 290 -13.15 -0.97 14.69
N LYS A 291 -14.39 -1.45 14.59
CA LYS A 291 -15.26 -1.62 15.76
C LYS A 291 -14.99 -2.92 16.51
N ARG A 292 -14.56 -3.95 15.77
CA ARG A 292 -14.27 -5.28 16.30
C ARG A 292 -13.39 -6.06 15.33
N TYR A 293 -12.37 -6.74 15.86
CA TYR A 293 -11.52 -7.62 15.07
C TYR A 293 -11.99 -9.08 15.06
N ASP A 294 -11.51 -9.86 14.10
CA ASP A 294 -11.89 -11.27 13.92
C ASP A 294 -11.76 -12.15 15.17
N TYR A 295 -10.69 -11.98 15.95
CA TYR A 295 -10.46 -12.73 17.20
C TYR A 295 -11.44 -12.39 18.33
N GLU A 296 -12.26 -11.35 18.19
CA GLU A 296 -13.29 -10.95 19.17
C GLU A 296 -14.69 -11.47 18.81
N GLY A 297 -14.85 -12.09 17.63
CA GLY A 297 -16.13 -12.61 17.15
C GLY A 297 -16.99 -11.56 16.43
N LEU A 298 -17.10 -11.70 15.11
CA LEU A 298 -17.78 -10.77 14.20
C LEU A 298 -19.27 -11.07 13.99
N ARG A 299 -19.81 -12.08 14.67
CA ARG A 299 -21.23 -12.43 14.53
C ARG A 299 -22.10 -11.33 15.17
N PRO A 300 -23.11 -10.81 14.45
CA PRO A 300 -24.02 -9.82 15.01
C PRO A 300 -24.68 -10.32 16.30
N SER A 301 -24.66 -9.48 17.33
CA SER A 301 -25.17 -9.79 18.68
C SER A 301 -25.55 -8.49 19.41
N ALA A 302 -26.02 -8.60 20.65
CA ALA A 302 -26.33 -7.41 21.45
C ALA A 302 -25.12 -6.50 21.69
N SER A 303 -23.90 -7.08 21.83
CA SER A 303 -22.65 -6.32 21.99
C SER A 303 -22.04 -5.87 20.66
N PHE A 304 -22.57 -6.34 19.54
CA PHE A 304 -22.14 -6.00 18.18
C PHE A 304 -23.35 -5.94 17.25
N PRO A 305 -24.18 -4.89 17.37
CA PRO A 305 -25.45 -4.84 16.68
C PRO A 305 -25.26 -4.71 15.16
N PRO A 306 -26.29 -5.05 14.35
CA PRO A 306 -26.27 -4.96 12.89
C PRO A 306 -25.71 -3.65 12.32
N ALA A 307 -26.06 -2.51 12.91
CA ALA A 307 -25.55 -1.20 12.49
C ALA A 307 -24.02 -1.10 12.66
N THR A 308 -23.48 -1.64 13.75
CA THR A 308 -22.04 -1.69 14.01
C THR A 308 -21.35 -2.68 13.06
N ALA A 309 -21.93 -3.86 12.84
CA ALA A 309 -21.39 -4.85 11.90
C ALA A 309 -21.30 -4.30 10.47
N LEU A 310 -22.31 -3.54 10.02
CA LEU A 310 -22.34 -2.93 8.70
C LEU A 310 -21.28 -1.84 8.50
N ILE A 311 -20.80 -1.20 9.57
CA ILE A 311 -19.71 -0.22 9.48
C ILE A 311 -18.36 -0.80 9.91
N ASN A 312 -18.25 -2.10 10.20
CA ASN A 312 -17.01 -2.72 10.65
C ASN A 312 -16.19 -3.26 9.47
N ALA A 313 -14.93 -2.86 9.35
CA ALA A 313 -14.08 -3.22 8.20
C ALA A 313 -13.83 -4.74 8.08
N ASP A 314 -13.57 -5.43 9.20
CA ASP A 314 -13.37 -6.87 9.22
C ASP A 314 -14.61 -7.64 8.76
N SER A 315 -15.82 -7.19 9.14
CA SER A 315 -17.07 -7.80 8.70
C SER A 315 -17.23 -7.76 7.18
N TRP A 316 -16.81 -6.66 6.53
CA TRP A 316 -16.81 -6.54 5.07
C TRP A 316 -15.80 -7.48 4.40
N ALA A 317 -14.58 -7.51 4.93
CA ALA A 317 -13.50 -8.30 4.34
C ALA A 317 -13.78 -9.81 4.44
N TYR A 318 -14.25 -10.27 5.60
CA TYR A 318 -14.66 -11.67 5.79
C TYR A 318 -15.91 -12.04 5.00
N PHE A 319 -16.93 -11.17 4.94
CA PHE A 319 -18.11 -11.41 4.09
C PHE A 319 -17.70 -11.60 2.62
N CYS A 320 -16.83 -10.74 2.10
CA CYS A 320 -16.32 -10.80 0.73
C CYS A 320 -15.63 -12.14 0.43
N GLY A 321 -14.73 -12.56 1.33
CA GLY A 321 -14.02 -13.83 1.18
C GLY A 321 -14.92 -15.06 1.33
N ASP A 322 -15.85 -15.04 2.29
CA ASP A 322 -16.75 -16.15 2.60
C ASP A 322 -17.81 -16.38 1.52
N VAL A 323 -18.45 -15.31 1.01
CA VAL A 323 -19.47 -15.44 -0.06
C VAL A 323 -18.91 -16.01 -1.37
N LEU A 324 -17.58 -15.99 -1.52
CA LEU A 324 -16.85 -16.57 -2.64
C LEU A 324 -16.23 -17.93 -2.33
N GLY A 325 -16.27 -18.39 -1.08
CA GLY A 325 -15.58 -19.59 -0.62
C GLY A 325 -14.05 -19.48 -0.67
N ALA A 326 -13.52 -18.25 -0.64
CA ALA A 326 -12.11 -17.96 -0.81
C ALA A 326 -11.32 -17.90 0.51
N VAL A 327 -12.02 -17.79 1.64
CA VAL A 327 -11.47 -17.88 3.00
C VAL A 327 -11.70 -19.31 3.54
N PRO A 328 -10.71 -19.92 4.21
CA PRO A 328 -10.88 -21.25 4.81
C PRO A 328 -12.06 -21.30 5.77
N LYS A 329 -12.87 -22.37 5.71
CA LYS A 329 -14.02 -22.56 6.60
C LYS A 329 -13.67 -22.48 8.09
N SER A 330 -12.46 -22.91 8.46
CA SER A 330 -11.98 -22.81 9.85
C SER A 330 -11.79 -21.35 10.28
N ALA A 331 -11.24 -20.50 9.41
CA ALA A 331 -11.06 -19.07 9.68
C ALA A 331 -12.41 -18.34 9.72
N VAL A 332 -13.36 -18.70 8.84
CA VAL A 332 -14.74 -18.19 8.93
C VAL A 332 -15.38 -18.57 10.26
N LYS A 333 -15.21 -19.81 10.73
CA LYS A 333 -15.75 -20.27 12.01
C LYS A 333 -15.15 -19.52 13.19
N GLU A 334 -13.83 -19.32 13.19
CA GLU A 334 -13.10 -18.59 14.23
C GLU A 334 -13.51 -17.12 14.26
N ALA A 335 -13.61 -16.47 13.10
CA ALA A 335 -14.05 -15.08 13.02
C ALA A 335 -15.51 -14.86 13.44
N LEU A 336 -16.34 -15.90 13.51
CA LEU A 336 -17.75 -15.83 13.90
C LEU A 336 -18.04 -16.34 15.32
N SER A 337 -17.02 -16.85 16.03
CA SER A 337 -17.18 -17.38 17.39
C SER A 337 -17.15 -16.27 18.43
#